data_AF-A0A358M433-F1
#
_entry.id   AF-A0A358M433-F1
#
_cell.length_a   1.000
_cell.length_b   1.000
_cell.length_c   1.000
_cell.angle_alpha   90.00
_cell.angle_beta   90.00
_cell.angle_gamma   90.00
#
_symmetry.space_group_name_H-M   'P 1'
#
loop_
_entity.id
_entity.type
_entity.pdbx_description
1 polymer ?
#
loop_
_entity_poly.entity_id
_entity_poly.type
_entity_poly.pdbx_seq_one_letter_code
_entity_poly.pdbx_strand_id
1 'polypeptide(L)'
;CFIENIDPLGIHTGDSFCSAPMLTISAELQKRLQEQAYRIVEKVGVVGGTNVQFAHDPVSDRVLVIEINPRTSRSSALASKATGFPIAMVSAMLACGLTLDEIP
;
A
#
# COMPACT_ATOMS: atom_id res chain seq x y z
N CYS A 1 -0.63 -0.21 -5.53
CA CYS A 1 -0.59 -1.68 -5.68
C CYS A 1 -1.18 -2.29 -4.42
N PHE A 2 -2.20 -3.14 -4.56
CA PHE A 2 -2.78 -3.88 -3.44
C PHE A 2 -2.09 -5.22 -3.28
N ILE A 3 -1.78 -5.58 -2.04
CA ILE A 3 -1.09 -6.83 -1.68
C ILE A 3 -1.91 -7.52 -0.58
N GLU A 4 -2.20 -8.80 -0.77
CA GLU A 4 -2.84 -9.67 0.23
C GLU A 4 -1.79 -10.61 0.81
N ASN A 5 -1.69 -10.71 2.13
CA ASN A 5 -0.87 -11.75 2.76
C ASN A 5 -1.66 -13.07 2.74
N ILE A 6 -1.00 -14.15 2.34
CA ILE A 6 -1.55 -15.51 2.40
C ILE A 6 -1.48 -16.02 3.84
N ASP A 7 -0.37 -15.72 4.52
CA ASP A 7 -0.23 -15.98 5.94
C ASP A 7 -1.02 -14.94 6.76
N PRO A 8 -1.78 -15.37 7.79
CA PRO A 8 -2.68 -14.49 8.52
C PRO A 8 -1.94 -13.52 9.45
N LEU A 9 -2.69 -12.54 9.96
CA LEU A 9 -2.21 -11.59 10.97
C LEU A 9 -1.61 -12.35 12.18
N GLY A 10 -0.40 -11.97 12.56
CA GLY A 10 0.39 -12.66 13.59
C GLY A 10 1.77 -13.07 13.07
N ILE A 11 1.93 -13.18 11.75
CA ILE A 11 3.22 -13.34 11.07
C ILE A 11 3.60 -12.00 10.43
N HIS A 12 4.87 -11.61 10.55
CA HIS A 12 5.36 -10.36 9.99
C HIS A 12 5.27 -10.39 8.45
N THR A 13 4.85 -9.30 7.81
CA THR A 13 4.72 -9.21 6.33
C THR A 13 6.04 -9.44 5.57
N GLY A 14 7.17 -9.51 6.29
CA GLY A 14 8.46 -9.94 5.76
C GLY A 14 8.69 -11.42 5.63
N ASP A 15 7.99 -12.19 6.44
CA ASP A 15 8.10 -13.64 6.50
C ASP A 15 6.87 -14.31 5.85
N SER A 16 5.84 -13.52 5.54
CA SER A 16 4.62 -13.99 4.88
C SER A 16 4.79 -14.17 3.36
N PHE A 17 4.18 -15.21 2.83
CA PHE A 17 3.79 -15.25 1.42
C PHE A 17 2.69 -14.22 1.16
N CYS A 18 2.75 -13.58 -0.02
CA CYS A 18 1.74 -12.60 -0.41
C CYS A 18 1.46 -12.65 -1.90
N SER A 19 0.29 -12.13 -2.28
CA SER A 19 -0.15 -12.00 -3.67
C SER A 19 -0.34 -10.52 -4.03
N ALA A 20 0.06 -10.19 -5.26
CA ALA A 20 -0.30 -8.95 -5.95
C ALA A 20 -0.84 -9.35 -7.35
N PRO A 21 -2.12 -9.13 -7.67
CA PRO A 21 -3.14 -8.44 -6.87
C PRO A 21 -3.68 -9.26 -5.69
N MET A 22 -4.56 -8.65 -4.89
CA MET A 22 -5.38 -9.36 -3.90
C MET A 22 -6.29 -10.38 -4.61
N LEU A 23 -6.49 -11.54 -3.99
CA LEU A 23 -7.21 -12.67 -4.55
C LEU A 23 -8.61 -12.84 -3.93
N THR A 24 -8.74 -12.63 -2.61
CA THR A 24 -10.00 -12.92 -1.88
C THR A 24 -10.73 -11.66 -1.42
N ILE A 25 -10.06 -10.51 -1.44
CA ILE A 25 -10.62 -9.23 -0.99
C ILE A 25 -11.56 -8.66 -2.05
N SER A 26 -12.83 -8.43 -1.68
CA SER A 26 -13.84 -7.88 -2.57
C SER A 26 -13.48 -6.48 -3.08
N ALA A 27 -13.94 -6.12 -4.28
CA ALA A 27 -13.69 -4.79 -4.85
C ALA A 27 -14.23 -3.64 -3.97
N GLU A 28 -15.36 -3.87 -3.29
CA GLU A 28 -15.93 -2.91 -2.33
C GLU A 28 -14.98 -2.69 -1.14
N LEU A 29 -14.47 -3.77 -0.55
CA LEU A 29 -13.50 -3.66 0.55
C LEU A 29 -12.20 -3.01 0.08
N GLN A 30 -11.67 -3.37 -1.09
CA GLN A 30 -10.49 -2.71 -1.66
C GLN A 30 -10.68 -1.19 -1.80
N LYS A 31 -11.86 -0.74 -2.23
CA LYS A 31 -12.19 0.68 -2.32
C LYS A 31 -12.19 1.35 -0.94
N ARG A 32 -12.79 0.73 0.08
CA ARG A 32 -12.75 1.24 1.47
C ARG A 32 -11.32 1.37 2.00
N LEU A 33 -10.48 0.35 1.76
CA LEU A 33 -9.07 0.36 2.14
C LEU A 33 -8.30 1.47 1.41
N GLN A 34 -8.61 1.70 0.14
CA GLN A 34 -8.02 2.79 -0.66
C GLN A 34 -8.34 4.17 -0.06
N GLU A 35 -9.62 4.42 0.19
CA GLU A 35 -10.10 5.69 0.74
C GLU A 35 -9.50 5.96 2.12
N GLN A 36 -9.40 4.93 2.97
CA GLN A 36 -8.71 5.04 4.25
C GLN A 36 -7.22 5.32 4.09
N ALA A 37 -6.53 4.64 3.18
CA ALA A 37 -5.11 4.88 2.90
C ALA A 37 -4.87 6.33 2.45
N TYR A 38 -5.69 6.86 1.52
CA TYR A 38 -5.58 8.25 1.08
C TYR A 38 -5.80 9.24 2.22
N ARG A 39 -6.84 9.04 3.05
CA ARG A 39 -7.08 9.88 4.23
C ARG A 39 -5.89 9.86 5.20
N ILE A 40 -5.28 8.70 5.44
CA ILE A 40 -4.10 8.59 6.32
C ILE A 40 -2.93 9.37 5.71
N VAL A 41 -2.64 9.16 4.42
CA VAL A 41 -1.53 9.82 3.72
C VAL A 41 -1.70 11.34 3.72
N GLU A 42 -2.90 11.84 3.44
CA GLU A 42 -3.23 13.27 3.49
C GLU A 42 -3.04 13.86 4.89
N LYS A 43 -3.47 13.14 5.94
CA LYS A 43 -3.33 13.62 7.32
C LYS A 43 -1.91 13.59 7.84
N VAL A 44 -1.10 12.63 7.40
CA VAL A 44 0.33 12.55 7.74
C VAL A 44 1.15 13.55 6.91
N GLY A 45 0.67 13.95 5.73
CA GLY A 45 1.34 14.92 4.86
C GLY A 45 2.53 14.31 4.10
N VAL A 46 2.43 13.04 3.70
CA VAL A 46 3.52 12.37 2.97
C VAL A 46 3.57 12.83 1.52
N VAL A 47 4.77 13.22 1.07
CA VAL A 47 5.08 13.44 -0.35
C VAL A 47 5.96 12.29 -0.84
N GLY A 48 5.54 11.64 -1.93
CA GLY A 48 6.20 10.45 -2.47
C GLY A 48 5.57 9.13 -1.98
N GLY A 49 6.30 8.04 -2.15
CA GLY A 49 5.83 6.68 -1.87
C GLY A 49 5.74 6.36 -0.37
N THR A 50 4.65 5.71 0.01
CA THR A 50 4.41 5.20 1.36
C THR A 50 3.66 3.87 1.32
N ASN A 51 3.76 3.10 2.40
CA ASN A 51 3.05 1.85 2.58
C ASN A 51 2.14 1.94 3.81
N VAL A 52 0.86 1.61 3.63
CA VAL A 52 -0.13 1.52 4.71
C VAL A 52 -0.54 0.05 4.85
N GLN A 53 -0.63 -0.43 6.08
CA GLN A 53 -0.99 -1.82 6.39
C GLN A 53 -2.30 -1.87 7.17
N PHE A 54 -3.13 -2.84 6.82
CA PHE A 54 -4.45 -3.05 7.40
C PHE A 54 -4.61 -4.49 7.85
N ALA A 55 -5.43 -4.69 8.87
CA ALA A 55 -6.02 -5.98 9.22
C ALA A 55 -7.52 -5.92 8.92
N HIS A 56 -8.06 -6.97 8.29
CA HIS A 56 -9.49 -7.14 8.06
C HIS A 56 -9.94 -8.44 8.69
N ASP A 57 -10.99 -8.38 9.50
CA ASP A 57 -11.69 -9.56 10.00
C ASP A 57 -12.83 -9.92 9.02
N PRO A 58 -12.76 -11.05 8.33
CA PRO A 58 -13.77 -11.45 7.34
C PRO A 58 -15.11 -11.83 7.96
N VAL A 59 -15.18 -12.09 9.27
CA VAL A 59 -16.44 -12.46 9.95
C VAL A 59 -17.24 -11.22 10.36
N SER A 60 -16.58 -10.26 11.01
CA SER A 60 -17.24 -9.01 11.47
C SER A 60 -17.18 -7.87 10.46
N ASP A 61 -16.44 -8.05 9.36
CA ASP A 61 -16.11 -7.02 8.37
C ASP A 61 -15.33 -5.82 8.95
N ARG A 62 -14.75 -5.97 10.14
CA ARG A 62 -13.99 -4.91 10.80
C ARG A 62 -12.64 -4.72 10.13
N VAL A 63 -12.32 -3.48 9.79
CA VAL A 63 -10.99 -3.06 9.33
C VAL A 63 -10.26 -2.29 10.42
N LEU A 64 -8.98 -2.60 10.63
CA LEU A 64 -8.06 -1.87 11.50
C LEU A 64 -6.83 -1.43 10.72
N VAL A 65 -6.36 -0.22 10.99
CA VAL A 65 -5.05 0.26 10.53
C VAL A 65 -3.99 -0.31 11.46
N ILE A 66 -2.97 -0.97 10.91
CA ILE A 66 -1.84 -1.51 11.69
C ILE A 66 -0.76 -0.44 11.81
N GLU A 67 -0.26 0.03 10.66
CA GLU A 67 0.81 1.03 10.61
C GLU A 67 0.85 1.76 9.26
N ILE A 68 1.63 2.85 9.25
CA ILE A 68 2.09 3.53 8.04
C ILE A 68 3.62 3.63 8.07
N ASN A 69 4.24 3.37 6.92
CA ASN A 69 5.65 3.59 6.68
C ASN A 69 5.80 4.76 5.70
N PRO A 70 6.10 5.99 6.15
CA PRO A 70 6.19 7.18 5.31
C PRO A 70 7.50 7.24 4.51
N ARG A 71 7.78 6.16 3.76
CA ARG A 71 8.95 5.96 2.91
C ARG A 71 8.69 4.82 1.94
N THR A 72 9.61 4.65 0.99
CA THR A 72 9.72 3.40 0.25
C THR A 72 10.04 2.23 1.19
N SER A 73 9.58 1.06 0.83
CA SER A 73 9.72 -0.19 1.59
C SER A 73 10.06 -1.36 0.69
N ARG A 74 10.40 -2.50 1.29
CA ARG A 74 10.53 -3.78 0.58
C ARG A 74 9.26 -4.09 -0.24
N SER A 75 8.08 -3.82 0.33
CA SER A 75 6.80 -3.99 -0.35
C SER A 75 6.62 -3.01 -1.52
N SER A 76 7.16 -1.78 -1.45
CA SER A 76 7.16 -0.87 -2.60
C SER A 76 8.07 -1.35 -3.74
N ALA A 77 9.19 -2.01 -3.43
CA ALA A 77 10.05 -2.61 -4.44
C ALA A 77 9.37 -3.80 -5.13
N LEU A 78 8.73 -4.68 -4.33
CA LEU A 78 7.87 -5.76 -4.84
C LEU A 78 6.76 -5.20 -5.74
N ALA A 79 6.02 -4.20 -5.27
CA ALA A 79 4.95 -3.56 -6.03
C ALA A 79 5.45 -2.95 -7.35
N SER A 80 6.65 -2.35 -7.35
CA SER A 80 7.24 -1.79 -8.57
C SER A 80 7.54 -2.87 -9.60
N LYS A 81 8.03 -4.04 -9.16
CA LYS A 81 8.26 -5.19 -10.05
C LYS A 81 6.97 -5.85 -10.50
N ALA A 82 5.98 -5.96 -9.64
CA ALA A 82 4.69 -6.58 -9.95
C ALA A 82 3.87 -5.75 -10.95
N THR A 83 3.99 -4.41 -10.91
CA THR A 83 3.17 -3.50 -11.74
C THR A 83 3.92 -2.88 -12.91
N GLY A 84 5.27 -2.92 -12.89
CA GLY A 84 6.10 -2.15 -13.81
C GLY A 84 6.22 -0.65 -13.46
N PHE A 85 5.48 -0.17 -12.44
CA PHE A 85 5.50 1.24 -12.04
C PHE A 85 6.71 1.54 -11.12
N PRO A 86 7.65 2.42 -11.50
CA PRO A 86 8.89 2.63 -10.76
C PRO A 86 8.70 3.56 -9.54
N ILE A 87 8.07 3.07 -8.47
CA ILE A 87 7.65 3.88 -7.30
C ILE A 87 8.78 4.72 -6.72
N ALA A 88 9.98 4.17 -6.57
CA ALA A 88 11.11 4.90 -5.97
C ALA A 88 11.58 6.07 -6.84
N MET A 89 11.63 5.89 -8.17
CA MET A 89 12.01 6.94 -9.12
C MET A 89 10.98 8.07 -9.11
N VAL A 90 9.70 7.71 -9.22
CA VAL A 90 8.58 8.66 -9.16
C VAL A 90 8.59 9.41 -7.82
N SER A 91 8.80 8.71 -6.70
CA SER A 91 8.87 9.34 -5.38
C SER A 91 10.00 10.37 -5.28
N ALA A 92 11.16 10.10 -5.88
CA ALA A 92 12.28 11.03 -5.91
C ALA A 92 11.95 12.27 -6.76
N MET A 93 11.29 12.10 -7.91
CA MET A 93 10.83 13.20 -8.76
C MET A 93 9.82 14.08 -8.02
N LEU A 94 8.85 13.48 -7.32
CA LEU A 94 7.88 14.20 -6.49
C LEU A 94 8.57 14.99 -5.37
N ALA A 95 9.59 14.41 -4.73
CA ALA A 95 10.36 15.09 -3.69
C ALA A 95 11.15 16.30 -4.23
N CYS A 96 11.47 16.32 -5.53
CA CYS A 96 12.07 17.46 -6.22
C CYS A 96 11.05 18.53 -6.64
N GLY A 97 9.77 18.37 -6.31
CA GLY A 97 8.71 19.35 -6.58
C GLY A 97 7.92 19.11 -7.87
N LEU A 98 8.18 18.02 -8.60
CA LEU A 98 7.33 17.62 -9.72
C LEU A 98 5.98 17.09 -9.23
N THR A 99 4.95 17.20 -10.05
CA THR A 99 3.64 16.58 -9.85
C THR A 99 3.51 15.29 -10.67
N LEU A 100 2.56 14.41 -10.31
CA LEU A 100 2.41 13.12 -10.98
C LEU A 100 2.09 13.24 -12.49
N ASP A 101 1.42 14.31 -12.90
CA ASP A 101 1.08 14.61 -14.29
C ASP A 101 2.26 15.14 -15.12
N GLU A 102 3.35 15.58 -14.48
CA GLU A 102 4.60 15.99 -15.13
C GLU A 102 5.56 14.81 -15.38
N ILE A 103 5.25 13.63 -14.83
CA ILE A 103 6.11 12.44 -14.89
C ILE A 103 5.63 11.50 -16.01
N PRO A 104 6.49 11.17 -17.00
CA PRO A 104 6.12 10.36 -18.16
C PRO A 104 5.89 8.87 -17.86
#